data_AF-A0AA85JQ25-F1
#
_entry.id   AF-A0AA85JQ25-F1
#
_cell.length_a   1.000
_cell.length_b   1.000
_cell.length_c   1.000
_cell.angle_alpha   90.00
_cell.angle_beta   90.00
_cell.angle_gamma   90.00
#
_symmetry.space_group_name_H-M   'P 1'
#
loop_
_entity.id
_entity.type
_entity.pdbx_description
1 polymer ?
#
loop_
_entity_poly.entity_id
_entity_poly.type
_entity_poly.pdbx_seq_one_letter_code
_entity_poly.pdbx_strand_id
1 'polypeptide(L)'
;MGKGYNNYMCKKFFHPTNFENIKRKWMAEQEHEYDTKRELEKLNQYRREQETLENRVLLGDEKARLGLAWMYDQPALVEKEQPDEKEVKFEWQRKYNAPRETYCKNSNEIVDQPFAIEVRNVRCMRCKQWGHLNTDRVCPLFGKSFTQEPTTSDMVALDQVQKSLQKEGLSLKRGTDLDRYTSIFSKAKKALTDVSKRTSEEEDSLAMEFLKNLSEKQREKLLKKLSKLSDKSPKHKEHKSKHKHSKRR
;
A
#
# COMPACT_ATOMS: atom_id res chain seq x y z
N MET A 1 -67.81 -16.36 57.65
CA MET A 1 -67.81 -16.31 56.18
C MET A 1 -66.69 -17.20 55.67
N GLY A 2 -67.02 -18.32 55.02
CA GLY A 2 -66.03 -19.30 54.56
C GLY A 2 -65.19 -18.77 53.40
N LYS A 3 -63.88 -19.04 53.40
CA LYS A 3 -62.99 -18.74 52.28
C LYS A 3 -63.48 -19.53 51.06
N GLY A 4 -63.86 -18.85 49.98
CA GLY A 4 -64.51 -19.46 48.80
C GLY A 4 -63.66 -20.50 48.08
N TYR A 5 -64.28 -21.26 47.16
CA TYR A 5 -63.69 -22.36 46.40
C TYR A 5 -62.34 -22.00 45.73
N ASN A 6 -62.23 -20.81 45.17
CA ASN A 6 -61.00 -20.36 44.51
C ASN A 6 -59.80 -20.30 45.50
N ASN A 7 -60.05 -19.87 46.74
CA ASN A 7 -59.02 -19.83 47.79
C ASN A 7 -58.63 -21.25 48.27
N TYR A 8 -59.57 -22.21 48.26
CA TYR A 8 -59.23 -23.62 48.48
C TYR A 8 -58.39 -24.19 47.33
N MET A 9 -58.70 -23.84 46.09
CA MET A 9 -57.97 -24.31 44.90
C MET A 9 -56.56 -23.72 44.77
N CYS A 10 -56.35 -22.44 45.11
CA CYS A 10 -55.02 -21.83 45.13
C CYS A 10 -54.01 -22.53 46.08
N LYS A 11 -54.49 -23.30 47.07
CA LYS A 11 -53.62 -24.08 47.98
C LYS A 11 -53.22 -25.44 47.42
N LYS A 12 -53.82 -25.89 46.32
CA LYS A 12 -53.49 -27.16 45.69
C LYS A 12 -52.24 -26.99 44.83
N PHE A 13 -51.34 -27.96 44.91
CA PHE A 13 -50.04 -27.93 44.22
C PHE A 13 -50.14 -27.91 42.69
N PHE A 14 -51.27 -28.30 42.12
CA PHE A 14 -51.49 -28.36 40.66
C PHE A 14 -52.25 -27.15 40.11
N HIS A 15 -52.82 -26.31 40.96
CA HIS A 15 -53.64 -25.19 40.48
C HIS A 15 -52.75 -24.05 39.98
N PRO A 16 -53.01 -23.45 38.80
CA PRO A 16 -52.11 -22.47 38.19
C PRO A 16 -51.98 -21.16 39.00
N THR A 17 -53.00 -20.81 39.79
CA THR A 17 -52.97 -19.62 40.65
C THR A 17 -52.26 -19.84 42.00
N ASN A 18 -51.73 -21.05 42.24
CA ASN A 18 -50.88 -21.31 43.40
C ASN A 18 -49.59 -20.49 43.26
N PHE A 19 -49.22 -19.76 44.31
CA PHE A 19 -48.03 -18.92 44.34
C PHE A 19 -46.75 -19.68 43.95
N GLU A 20 -46.59 -20.94 44.36
CA GLU A 20 -45.43 -21.75 43.98
C GLU A 20 -45.39 -22.06 42.49
N ASN A 21 -46.55 -22.32 41.88
CA ASN A 21 -46.64 -22.58 40.45
C ASN A 21 -46.40 -21.31 39.64
N ILE A 22 -46.94 -20.17 40.09
CA ILE A 22 -46.66 -18.86 39.50
C ILE A 22 -45.16 -18.57 39.57
N LYS A 23 -44.53 -18.81 40.72
CA LYS A 23 -43.07 -18.64 40.88
C LYS A 23 -42.29 -19.57 39.95
N ARG A 24 -42.63 -20.86 39.86
CA ARG A 24 -41.96 -21.80 38.94
C ARG A 24 -42.13 -21.39 37.48
N LYS A 25 -43.34 -20.99 37.09
CA LYS A 25 -43.62 -20.46 35.74
C LYS A 25 -42.76 -19.23 35.45
N TRP A 26 -42.72 -18.27 36.39
CA TRP A 26 -41.92 -17.06 36.24
C TRP A 26 -40.42 -17.36 36.13
N MET A 27 -39.89 -18.26 36.96
CA MET A 27 -38.48 -18.67 36.85
C MET A 27 -38.18 -19.31 35.49
N ALA A 28 -39.05 -20.17 34.99
CA ALA A 28 -38.89 -20.79 33.68
C ALA A 28 -38.98 -19.77 32.53
N GLU A 29 -39.89 -18.80 32.62
CA GLU A 29 -39.99 -17.69 31.66
C GLU A 29 -38.72 -16.82 31.68
N GLN A 30 -38.20 -16.49 32.86
CA GLN A 30 -36.96 -15.71 32.99
C GLN A 30 -35.73 -16.48 32.50
N GLU A 31 -35.62 -17.77 32.78
CA GLU A 31 -34.56 -18.62 32.25
C GLU A 31 -34.61 -18.69 30.71
N HIS A 32 -35.81 -18.88 30.14
CA HIS A 32 -36.01 -18.86 28.69
C HIS A 32 -35.67 -17.50 28.07
N GLU A 33 -36.08 -16.39 28.69
CA GLU A 33 -35.71 -15.03 28.24
C GLU A 33 -34.19 -14.81 28.29
N TYR A 34 -33.52 -15.31 29.32
CA TYR A 34 -32.08 -15.24 29.44
C TYR A 34 -31.36 -16.06 28.36
N ASP A 35 -31.80 -17.30 28.13
CA ASP A 35 -31.21 -18.20 27.12
C ASP A 35 -31.41 -17.66 25.71
N THR A 36 -32.63 -17.23 25.36
CA THR A 36 -32.92 -16.60 24.07
C THR A 36 -32.08 -15.33 23.86
N LYS A 37 -31.90 -14.51 24.90
CA LYS A 37 -31.02 -13.34 24.84
C LYS A 37 -29.55 -13.73 24.63
N ARG A 38 -29.05 -14.77 25.32
CA ARG A 38 -27.69 -15.29 25.11
C ARG A 38 -27.49 -15.82 23.70
N GLU A 39 -28.48 -16.51 23.14
CA GLU A 39 -28.43 -17.02 21.76
C GLU A 39 -28.43 -15.87 20.73
N LEU A 40 -29.29 -14.87 20.92
CA LEU A 40 -29.32 -13.66 20.10
C LEU A 40 -27.99 -12.89 20.16
N GLU A 41 -27.38 -12.79 21.34
CA GLU A 41 -26.08 -12.15 21.50
C GLU A 41 -24.98 -12.90 20.74
N LYS A 42 -24.93 -14.24 20.84
CA LYS A 42 -24.01 -15.08 20.06
C LYS A 42 -24.22 -14.90 18.54
N LEU A 43 -25.48 -14.85 18.09
CA LEU A 43 -25.81 -14.65 16.68
C LEU A 43 -25.38 -13.26 16.20
N ASN A 44 -25.61 -12.22 17.01
CA ASN A 44 -25.18 -10.85 16.71
C ASN A 44 -23.65 -10.70 16.69
N GLN A 45 -22.93 -11.43 17.54
CA GLN A 45 -21.48 -11.48 17.51
C GLN A 45 -20.99 -12.16 16.21
N TYR A 46 -21.54 -13.33 15.89
CA TYR A 46 -21.22 -14.04 14.65
C TYR A 46 -21.48 -13.17 13.41
N ARG A 47 -22.61 -12.46 13.37
CA ARG A 47 -22.93 -11.53 12.28
C ARG A 47 -21.89 -10.43 12.14
N ARG A 48 -21.50 -9.78 13.25
CA ARG A 48 -20.44 -8.76 13.25
C ARG A 48 -19.12 -9.34 12.75
N GLU A 49 -18.75 -10.54 13.18
CA GLU A 49 -17.53 -11.21 12.73
C GLU A 49 -17.58 -11.50 11.21
N GLN A 50 -18.69 -12.01 10.68
CA GLN A 50 -18.86 -12.20 9.24
C GLN A 50 -18.72 -10.88 8.46
N GLU A 51 -19.42 -9.82 8.88
CA GLU A 51 -19.32 -8.50 8.24
C GLU A 51 -17.87 -7.96 8.28
N THR A 52 -17.14 -8.16 9.38
CA THR A 52 -15.72 -7.76 9.44
C THR A 52 -14.84 -8.57 8.51
N LEU A 53 -15.10 -9.87 8.33
CA LEU A 53 -14.36 -10.73 7.42
C LEU A 53 -14.64 -10.35 5.96
N GLU A 54 -15.91 -10.15 5.60
CA GLU A 54 -16.31 -9.68 4.27
C GLU A 54 -15.65 -8.34 3.91
N ASN A 55 -15.67 -7.38 4.83
CA ASN A 55 -14.97 -6.11 4.67
C ASN A 55 -13.45 -6.30 4.45
N ARG A 56 -12.82 -7.23 5.17
CA ARG A 56 -11.38 -7.53 5.03
C ARG A 56 -11.07 -8.17 3.68
N VAL A 57 -11.92 -9.07 3.21
CA VAL A 57 -11.84 -9.66 1.86
C VAL A 57 -11.95 -8.56 0.80
N LEU A 58 -12.90 -7.63 0.95
CA LEU A 58 -13.06 -6.46 0.08
C LEU A 58 -11.83 -5.53 0.06
N LEU A 59 -11.11 -5.41 1.18
CA LEU A 59 -9.84 -4.67 1.26
C LEU A 59 -8.66 -5.40 0.59
N GLY A 60 -8.84 -6.62 0.09
CA GLY A 60 -7.81 -7.40 -0.62
C GLY A 60 -6.94 -8.25 0.30
N ASP A 61 -7.40 -8.55 1.52
CA ASP A 61 -6.65 -9.35 2.49
C ASP A 61 -6.78 -10.85 2.17
N GLU A 62 -5.75 -11.45 1.54
CA GLU A 62 -5.76 -12.86 1.11
C GLU A 62 -5.99 -13.84 2.28
N LYS A 63 -5.61 -13.46 3.51
CA LYS A 63 -5.80 -14.28 4.71
C LYS A 63 -7.28 -14.43 5.10
N ALA A 64 -8.07 -13.37 4.93
CA ALA A 64 -9.51 -13.43 5.14
C ALA A 64 -10.20 -14.23 4.03
N ARG A 65 -9.72 -14.08 2.79
CA ARG A 65 -10.23 -14.84 1.62
C ARG A 65 -10.02 -16.35 1.77
N LEU A 66 -8.88 -16.77 2.31
CA LEU A 66 -8.54 -18.17 2.57
C LEU A 66 -9.21 -18.72 3.84
N GLY A 67 -9.97 -17.92 4.57
CA GLY A 67 -10.60 -18.33 5.84
C GLY A 67 -9.59 -18.57 6.97
N LEU A 68 -8.35 -18.12 6.84
CA LEU A 68 -7.28 -18.27 7.84
C LEU A 68 -7.27 -17.14 8.87
N ALA A 69 -8.19 -16.17 8.75
CA ALA A 69 -8.26 -15.01 9.63
C ALA A 69 -8.37 -15.38 11.12
N TRP A 70 -9.18 -16.40 11.46
CA TRP A 70 -9.38 -16.83 12.85
C TRP A 70 -8.09 -17.32 13.55
N MET A 71 -7.10 -17.81 12.80
CA MET A 71 -5.82 -18.29 13.33
C MET A 71 -4.87 -17.13 13.67
N TYR A 72 -5.05 -15.97 13.03
CA TYR A 72 -4.21 -14.79 13.21
C TYR A 72 -4.92 -13.66 13.98
N ASP A 73 -6.24 -13.70 14.10
CA ASP A 73 -6.99 -12.76 14.93
C ASP A 73 -6.86 -13.15 16.40
N GLN A 74 -6.49 -12.18 17.21
CA GLN A 74 -6.35 -12.37 18.63
C GLN A 74 -7.73 -12.66 19.26
N PRO A 75 -7.87 -13.74 20.05
CA PRO A 75 -9.14 -14.13 20.63
C PRO A 75 -9.65 -13.08 21.62
N ALA A 76 -10.98 -12.95 21.73
CA ALA A 76 -11.65 -11.88 22.48
C ALA A 76 -11.27 -11.77 23.97
N LEU A 77 -10.74 -12.84 24.57
CA LEU A 77 -10.35 -12.87 25.99
C LEU A 77 -9.00 -12.19 26.26
N VAL A 78 -8.17 -12.02 25.23
CA VAL A 78 -6.92 -11.28 25.36
C VAL A 78 -7.23 -9.85 24.91
N GLU A 79 -7.12 -8.90 25.85
CA GLU A 79 -7.20 -7.48 25.49
C GLU A 79 -6.21 -7.25 24.34
N LYS A 80 -6.74 -6.77 23.22
CA LYS A 80 -5.89 -6.26 22.16
C LYS A 80 -5.15 -5.09 22.80
N GLU A 81 -3.82 -5.15 22.81
CA GLU A 81 -3.01 -4.00 23.16
C GLU A 81 -3.52 -2.85 22.30
N GLN A 82 -4.19 -1.88 22.93
CA GLN A 82 -4.56 -0.67 22.23
C GLN A 82 -3.24 -0.07 21.79
N PRO A 83 -2.99 0.10 20.48
CA PRO A 83 -1.73 0.67 20.04
C PRO A 83 -1.59 2.00 20.76
N ASP A 84 -0.52 2.13 21.55
CA ASP A 84 -0.21 3.29 22.35
C ASP A 84 -0.53 4.53 21.53
N GLU A 85 -1.44 5.34 22.09
CA GLU A 85 -1.92 6.63 21.61
C GLU A 85 -1.27 7.07 20.31
N LYS A 86 -1.95 6.78 19.18
CA LYS A 86 -1.68 7.30 17.83
C LYS A 86 -0.49 8.25 17.82
N GLU A 87 0.71 7.72 17.56
CA GLU A 87 1.93 8.53 17.48
C GLU A 87 1.60 9.82 16.75
N VAL A 88 1.66 10.92 17.50
CA VAL A 88 1.28 12.23 16.98
C VAL A 88 2.20 12.51 15.80
N LYS A 89 1.58 12.52 14.62
CA LYS A 89 2.22 12.37 13.31
C LYS A 89 3.17 13.52 12.95
N PHE A 90 3.08 14.65 13.66
CA PHE A 90 3.93 15.80 13.42
C PHE A 90 4.62 16.26 14.70
N GLU A 91 5.93 16.46 14.62
CA GLU A 91 6.78 16.86 15.75
C GLU A 91 6.38 18.22 16.35
N TRP A 92 5.83 19.14 15.56
CA TRP A 92 5.41 20.46 16.02
C TRP A 92 4.13 20.43 16.88
N GLN A 93 3.33 19.36 16.81
CA GLN A 93 2.21 19.14 17.73
C GLN A 93 2.69 18.76 19.14
N ARG A 94 3.97 18.41 19.34
CA ARG A 94 4.50 18.00 20.66
C ARG A 94 5.02 19.17 21.52
N LYS A 95 5.20 20.38 20.97
CA LYS A 95 6.06 21.37 21.67
C LYS A 95 5.54 22.80 21.77
N TYR A 96 4.55 23.21 20.97
CA TYR A 96 3.97 24.55 21.07
C TYR A 96 2.46 24.44 21.22
N ASN A 97 1.99 24.27 22.45
CA ASN A 97 0.66 24.74 22.80
C ASN A 97 0.62 26.22 22.41
N ALA A 98 -0.29 26.60 21.51
CA ALA A 98 -0.52 28.01 21.22
C ALA A 98 -0.69 28.74 22.57
N PRO A 99 -0.09 29.93 22.77
CA PRO A 99 -0.28 30.68 24.01
C PRO A 99 -1.76 30.91 24.25
N ARG A 100 -2.34 30.08 25.13
CA ARG A 100 -3.74 30.17 25.54
C ARG A 100 -3.82 31.08 26.74
N GLU A 101 -4.83 31.94 26.73
CA GLU A 101 -5.28 32.66 27.91
C GLU A 101 -5.53 31.67 29.07
N THR A 102 -5.34 32.11 30.31
CA THR A 102 -5.36 31.25 31.51
C THR A 102 -6.68 30.47 31.68
N TYR A 103 -7.79 31.00 31.16
CA TYR A 103 -9.11 30.36 31.23
C TYR A 103 -9.34 29.27 30.17
N CYS A 104 -8.51 29.16 29.12
CA CYS A 104 -8.69 28.21 28.00
C CYS A 104 -7.63 27.10 27.95
N LYS A 105 -6.75 27.00 28.95
CA LYS A 105 -5.64 26.04 28.97
C LYS A 105 -6.07 24.59 29.22
N ASN A 106 -7.19 24.36 29.90
CA ASN A 106 -7.60 23.02 30.36
C ASN A 106 -8.87 22.48 29.68
N SER A 107 -9.42 23.20 28.70
CA SER A 107 -10.63 22.79 28.00
C SER A 107 -10.29 21.92 26.78
N ASN A 108 -10.63 20.63 26.84
CA ASN A 108 -10.49 19.69 25.73
C ASN A 108 -11.45 19.96 24.55
N GLU A 109 -12.41 20.88 24.72
CA GLU A 109 -13.38 21.26 23.70
C GLU A 109 -12.82 22.26 22.67
N ILE A 110 -11.74 22.96 23.02
CA ILE A 110 -11.16 24.01 22.17
C ILE A 110 -10.04 23.40 21.32
N VAL A 111 -10.31 23.21 20.02
CA VAL A 111 -9.34 22.78 19.02
C VAL A 111 -8.71 24.01 18.35
N ASP A 112 -7.42 24.25 18.56
CA ASP A 112 -6.72 25.40 17.97
C ASP A 112 -6.59 25.24 16.44
N GLN A 113 -6.89 26.31 15.70
CA GLN A 113 -6.60 26.45 14.26
C GLN A 113 -5.52 27.51 14.02
N PRO A 114 -4.22 27.22 14.26
CA PRO A 114 -3.17 28.23 14.26
C PRO A 114 -2.78 28.78 12.87
N PHE A 115 -3.34 28.27 11.75
CA PHE A 115 -2.99 28.72 10.39
C PHE A 115 -4.18 28.93 9.44
N ALA A 116 -5.42 29.03 9.94
CA ALA A 116 -6.64 29.16 9.10
C ALA A 116 -6.80 28.07 8.03
N ILE A 117 -6.10 26.94 8.19
CA ILE A 117 -6.31 25.71 7.43
C ILE A 117 -7.12 24.79 8.34
N GLU A 118 -8.35 24.47 7.92
CA GLU A 118 -9.20 23.53 8.65
C GLU A 118 -8.49 22.17 8.74
N VAL A 119 -8.11 21.77 9.95
CA VAL A 119 -7.61 20.43 10.22
C VAL A 119 -8.79 19.47 10.17
N ARG A 120 -9.14 19.02 8.95
CA ARG A 120 -10.20 18.02 8.77
C ARG A 120 -9.65 16.64 9.12
N ASN A 121 -10.32 15.92 10.01
CA ASN A 121 -9.96 14.56 10.39
C ASN A 121 -10.41 13.52 9.33
N VAL A 122 -10.16 13.82 8.06
CA VAL A 122 -10.48 12.96 6.92
C VAL A 122 -9.20 12.69 6.15
N ARG A 123 -8.91 11.40 5.93
CA ARG A 123 -7.78 10.95 5.13
C ARG A 123 -8.24 10.79 3.67
N CYS A 124 -7.57 11.48 2.76
CA CYS A 124 -7.85 11.35 1.34
C CYS A 124 -7.50 9.94 0.85
N MET A 125 -8.44 9.28 0.16
CA MET A 125 -8.25 7.91 -0.36
C MET A 125 -7.21 7.84 -1.49
N ARG A 126 -6.97 8.95 -2.24
CA ARG A 126 -5.98 9.00 -3.33
C ARG A 126 -4.55 9.25 -2.84
N CYS A 127 -4.30 10.37 -2.14
CA CYS A 127 -2.95 10.74 -1.72
C CYS A 127 -2.58 10.25 -0.31
N LYS A 128 -3.55 9.66 0.42
CA LYS A 128 -3.39 9.18 1.81
C LYS A 128 -2.93 10.25 2.81
N GLN A 129 -2.95 11.53 2.42
CA GLN A 129 -2.72 12.68 3.28
C GLN A 129 -4.01 13.02 4.06
N TRP A 130 -3.84 13.57 5.25
CA TRP A 130 -4.93 14.00 6.12
C TRP A 130 -5.27 15.47 5.86
N GLY A 131 -6.52 15.86 6.08
CA GLY A 131 -6.95 17.26 5.98
C GLY A 131 -7.79 17.62 4.76
N HIS A 132 -8.11 16.67 3.86
CA HIS A 132 -8.96 16.94 2.69
C HIS A 132 -9.65 15.67 2.16
N LEU A 133 -10.77 15.86 1.46
CA LEU A 133 -11.48 14.80 0.73
C LEU A 133 -10.92 14.64 -0.69
N ASN A 134 -11.17 13.49 -1.32
CA ASN A 134 -10.73 13.22 -2.70
C ASN A 134 -11.26 14.25 -3.72
N THR A 135 -12.38 14.90 -3.42
CA THR A 135 -13.03 15.92 -4.24
C THR A 135 -12.51 17.34 -3.98
N ASP A 136 -11.62 17.53 -3.02
CA ASP A 136 -11.09 18.85 -2.67
C ASP A 136 -9.93 19.23 -3.60
N ARG A 137 -9.92 20.50 -4.05
CA ARG A 137 -8.83 21.12 -4.82
C ARG A 137 -7.48 21.17 -4.10
N VAL A 138 -7.49 20.90 -2.79
CA VAL A 138 -6.31 20.81 -1.92
C VAL A 138 -5.53 19.50 -2.16
N CYS A 139 -6.17 18.48 -2.75
CA CYS A 139 -5.50 17.21 -3.03
C CYS A 139 -4.43 17.37 -4.12
N PRO A 140 -3.17 16.94 -3.91
CA PRO A 140 -2.14 16.97 -4.95
C PRO A 140 -2.44 16.03 -6.14
N LEU A 141 -3.37 15.10 -5.95
CA LEU A 141 -3.89 14.18 -6.97
C LEU A 141 -5.32 14.57 -7.41
N PHE A 142 -5.76 15.80 -7.09
CA PHE A 142 -7.01 16.33 -7.59
C PHE A 142 -6.99 16.38 -9.12
N GLY A 143 -8.02 15.83 -9.77
CA GLY A 143 -8.09 15.74 -11.24
C GLY A 143 -7.24 14.64 -11.89
N LYS A 144 -6.39 13.91 -11.15
CA LYS A 144 -5.66 12.74 -11.68
C LYS A 144 -6.49 11.47 -11.48
N SER A 145 -6.73 10.70 -12.55
CA SER A 145 -7.50 9.46 -12.48
C SER A 145 -6.72 8.37 -11.74
N PHE A 146 -7.42 7.61 -10.89
CA PHE A 146 -6.86 6.49 -10.12
C PHE A 146 -6.42 5.31 -10.99
N THR A 147 -6.92 5.25 -12.23
CA THR A 147 -6.77 4.13 -13.17
C THR A 147 -5.66 4.31 -14.20
N GLN A 148 -4.80 5.33 -14.08
CA GLN A 148 -3.60 5.36 -14.91
C GLN A 148 -2.58 4.37 -14.35
N GLU A 149 -2.49 3.21 -14.99
CA GLU A 149 -1.31 2.35 -14.96
C GLU A 149 -0.05 3.22 -15.04
N PRO A 150 0.99 3.00 -14.21
CA PRO A 150 2.21 3.77 -14.30
C PRO A 150 2.81 3.55 -15.69
N THR A 151 2.65 4.54 -16.57
CA THR A 151 3.38 4.55 -17.83
C THR A 151 4.85 4.56 -17.48
N THR A 152 5.62 3.72 -18.16
CA THR A 152 7.09 3.56 -17.99
C THR A 152 7.89 4.85 -18.23
N SER A 153 7.23 5.98 -18.44
CA SER A 153 7.77 7.34 -18.53
C SER A 153 8.17 7.94 -17.19
N ASP A 154 7.57 7.48 -16.08
CA ASP A 154 7.77 8.08 -14.75
C ASP A 154 8.86 7.35 -13.96
N MET A 155 9.92 6.92 -14.65
CA MET A 155 11.20 6.77 -13.98
C MET A 155 11.65 8.16 -13.58
N VAL A 156 11.40 8.53 -12.31
CA VAL A 156 11.96 9.74 -11.71
C VAL A 156 13.43 9.77 -12.08
N ALA A 157 13.80 10.74 -12.93
CA ALA A 157 15.15 10.81 -13.46
C ALA A 157 16.12 10.77 -12.29
N LEU A 158 17.13 9.90 -12.35
CA LEU A 158 18.11 9.71 -11.28
C LEU A 158 18.69 11.05 -10.78
N ASP A 159 18.79 12.02 -11.68
CA ASP A 159 19.20 13.41 -11.43
C ASP A 159 18.28 14.16 -10.44
N GLN A 160 16.97 13.93 -10.51
CA GLN A 160 15.99 14.55 -9.61
C GLN A 160 16.08 13.96 -8.19
N VAL A 161 16.36 12.66 -8.09
CA VAL A 161 16.64 11.96 -6.82
C VAL A 161 17.97 12.41 -6.21
N GLN A 162 19.00 12.62 -7.04
CA GLN A 162 20.28 13.15 -6.57
C GLN A 162 20.15 14.59 -6.05
N LYS A 163 19.36 15.44 -6.73
CA LYS A 163 19.09 16.82 -6.31
C LYS A 163 18.29 16.90 -5.02
N SER A 164 17.34 15.98 -4.77
CA SER A 164 16.61 15.95 -3.49
C SER A 164 17.50 15.49 -2.34
N LEU A 165 18.34 14.46 -2.55
CA LEU A 165 19.31 14.01 -1.54
C LEU A 165 20.27 15.15 -1.15
N GLN A 166 20.80 15.89 -2.13
CA GLN A 166 21.71 17.01 -1.87
C GLN A 166 21.06 18.15 -1.10
N LYS A 167 19.76 18.43 -1.33
CA LYS A 167 19.00 19.42 -0.54
C LYS A 167 18.82 19.00 0.91
N GLU A 168 18.78 17.70 1.17
CA GLU A 168 18.69 17.10 2.50
C GLU A 168 20.08 16.84 3.14
N GLY A 169 21.17 17.29 2.50
CA GLY A 169 22.54 17.12 3.01
C GLY A 169 23.08 15.68 2.88
N LEU A 170 22.35 14.80 2.19
CA LEU A 170 22.70 13.39 1.97
C LEU A 170 23.35 13.23 0.61
N SER A 171 24.39 12.40 0.50
CA SER A 171 25.01 12.07 -0.78
C SER A 171 25.28 10.58 -0.91
N LEU A 172 25.16 10.05 -2.12
CA LEU A 172 25.52 8.67 -2.43
C LEU A 172 27.05 8.53 -2.30
N LYS A 173 27.49 7.47 -1.61
CA LYS A 173 28.91 7.18 -1.38
C LYS A 173 29.61 6.94 -2.72
N ARG A 174 30.48 7.87 -3.13
CA ARG A 174 31.36 7.70 -4.30
C ARG A 174 32.34 6.57 -4.00
N GLY A 175 32.28 5.47 -4.75
CA GLY A 175 33.28 4.41 -4.55
C GLY A 175 32.96 3.01 -5.06
N THR A 176 31.82 2.75 -5.68
CA THR A 176 31.63 1.49 -6.41
C THR A 176 31.98 1.69 -7.89
N ASP A 177 32.60 0.70 -8.52
CA ASP A 177 33.01 0.72 -9.94
C ASP A 177 31.86 1.11 -10.89
N LEU A 178 30.62 0.92 -10.44
CA LEU A 178 29.41 1.34 -11.12
C LEU A 178 29.37 2.87 -11.38
N ASP A 179 29.89 3.70 -10.48
CA ASP A 179 29.88 5.17 -10.60
C ASP A 179 30.89 5.68 -11.66
N ARG A 180 31.95 4.91 -11.94
CA ARG A 180 32.86 5.19 -13.07
C ARG A 180 32.17 4.94 -14.41
N TYR A 181 31.42 3.85 -14.51
CA TYR A 181 30.73 3.51 -15.76
C TYR A 181 29.49 4.36 -16.00
N THR A 182 28.79 4.82 -14.96
CA THR A 182 27.59 5.69 -15.08
C THR A 182 27.95 7.05 -15.68
N SER A 183 29.07 7.66 -15.28
CA SER A 183 29.56 8.93 -15.86
C SER A 183 29.86 8.80 -17.36
N ILE A 184 30.51 7.70 -17.76
CA ILE A 184 30.81 7.41 -19.16
C ILE A 184 29.52 7.12 -19.95
N PHE A 185 28.60 6.32 -19.38
CA PHE A 185 27.32 6.03 -20.01
C PHE A 185 26.44 7.26 -20.16
N SER A 186 26.43 8.16 -19.18
CA SER A 186 25.66 9.41 -19.25
C SER A 186 26.29 10.40 -20.24
N LYS A 187 27.62 10.48 -20.32
CA LYS A 187 28.33 11.27 -21.35
C LYS A 187 28.09 10.72 -22.76
N ALA A 188 28.13 9.40 -22.94
CA ALA A 188 27.81 8.72 -24.20
C ALA A 188 26.33 8.86 -24.59
N LYS A 189 25.41 8.75 -23.61
CA LYS A 189 23.97 8.93 -23.84
C LYS A 189 23.63 10.38 -24.20
N LYS A 190 24.33 11.35 -23.60
CA LYS A 190 24.22 12.77 -23.96
C LYS A 190 24.78 13.07 -25.35
N ALA A 191 25.88 12.41 -25.74
CA ALA A 191 26.42 12.48 -27.10
C ALA A 191 25.44 11.88 -28.14
N LEU A 192 24.78 10.76 -27.80
CA LEU A 192 23.75 10.13 -28.63
C LEU A 192 22.46 10.96 -28.76
N THR A 193 22.12 11.80 -27.77
CA THR A 193 20.98 12.73 -27.88
C THR A 193 21.30 13.98 -28.69
N ASP A 194 22.58 14.35 -28.83
CA ASP A 194 23.06 15.53 -29.58
C ASP A 194 23.48 15.22 -31.04
N VAL A 195 23.03 14.08 -31.60
CA VAL A 195 23.36 13.57 -32.96
C VAL A 195 23.09 14.56 -34.10
N SER A 196 22.40 15.68 -33.83
CA SER A 196 22.23 16.73 -34.83
C SER A 196 23.43 17.70 -34.98
N LYS A 197 24.51 17.61 -34.18
CA LYS A 197 25.50 18.72 -34.19
C LYS A 197 26.96 18.46 -33.73
N ARG A 198 27.65 17.37 -34.12
CA ARG A 198 29.10 17.24 -33.85
C ARG A 198 29.94 16.72 -35.04
N THR A 199 31.20 17.16 -35.07
CA THR A 199 32.25 16.84 -36.05
C THR A 199 33.05 15.61 -35.63
N SER A 200 33.62 14.89 -36.61
CA SER A 200 34.38 13.62 -36.45
C SER A 200 35.43 13.61 -35.32
N GLU A 201 36.02 14.76 -35.00
CA GLU A 201 37.15 14.88 -34.08
C GLU A 201 36.78 14.69 -32.59
N GLU A 202 35.55 15.04 -32.21
CA GLU A 202 35.06 14.85 -30.83
C GLU A 202 34.66 13.39 -30.56
N GLU A 203 34.20 12.68 -31.59
CA GLU A 203 33.90 11.26 -31.54
C GLU A 203 35.19 10.43 -31.36
N ASP A 204 36.24 10.77 -32.12
CA ASP A 204 37.55 10.13 -32.00
C ASP A 204 38.20 10.36 -30.64
N SER A 205 38.05 11.57 -30.08
CA SER A 205 38.56 11.90 -28.75
C SER A 205 37.86 11.09 -27.65
N LEU A 206 36.54 10.93 -27.72
CA LEU A 206 35.78 10.13 -26.77
C LEU A 206 36.08 8.63 -26.90
N ALA A 207 36.28 8.16 -28.13
CA ALA A 207 36.71 6.78 -28.41
C ALA A 207 38.10 6.50 -27.82
N MET A 208 39.03 7.45 -27.89
CA MET A 208 40.35 7.33 -27.28
C MET A 208 40.31 7.31 -25.75
N GLU A 209 39.47 8.12 -25.10
CA GLU A 209 39.27 8.06 -23.64
C GLU A 209 38.68 6.71 -23.20
N PHE A 210 37.71 6.19 -23.97
CA PHE A 210 37.10 4.90 -23.73
C PHE A 210 38.12 3.76 -23.82
N LEU A 211 38.95 3.75 -24.87
CA LEU A 211 40.01 2.75 -25.03
C LEU A 211 41.05 2.81 -23.92
N LYS A 212 41.43 4.02 -23.46
CA LYS A 212 42.37 4.20 -22.33
C LYS A 212 41.83 3.62 -21.02
N ASN A 213 40.53 3.66 -20.78
CA ASN A 213 39.90 3.14 -19.56
C ASN A 213 39.65 1.62 -19.56
N LEU A 214 39.82 0.92 -20.69
CA LEU A 214 39.73 -0.54 -20.76
C LEU A 214 41.03 -1.21 -20.28
N SER A 215 40.90 -2.31 -19.53
CA SER A 215 42.04 -3.17 -19.18
C SER A 215 42.59 -3.88 -20.42
N GLU A 216 43.87 -4.28 -20.40
CA GLU A 216 44.54 -4.92 -21.54
C GLU A 216 43.81 -6.17 -22.03
N LYS A 217 43.32 -7.00 -21.10
CA LYS A 217 42.51 -8.20 -21.40
C LYS A 217 41.18 -7.86 -22.07
N GLN A 218 40.58 -6.72 -21.74
CA GLN A 218 39.34 -6.27 -22.36
C GLN A 218 39.58 -5.63 -23.74
N ARG A 219 40.70 -4.91 -23.91
CA ARG A 219 41.14 -4.38 -25.21
C ARG A 219 41.40 -5.52 -26.21
N GLU A 220 42.09 -6.57 -25.79
CA GLU A 220 42.36 -7.74 -26.64
C GLU A 220 41.06 -8.46 -27.06
N LYS A 221 40.10 -8.58 -26.13
CA LYS A 221 38.78 -9.15 -26.43
C LYS A 221 37.97 -8.27 -27.39
N LEU A 222 38.06 -6.95 -27.25
CA LEU A 222 37.40 -6.00 -28.16
C LEU A 222 38.00 -6.12 -29.57
N LEU A 223 39.33 -6.14 -29.68
CA LEU A 223 40.03 -6.33 -30.96
C LEU A 223 39.66 -7.66 -31.63
N LYS A 224 39.62 -8.77 -30.89
CA LYS A 224 39.15 -10.07 -31.41
C LYS A 224 37.69 -10.07 -31.88
N LYS A 225 36.83 -9.20 -31.32
CA LYS A 225 35.44 -9.06 -31.76
C LYS A 225 35.34 -8.21 -33.01
N LEU A 226 36.11 -7.13 -33.09
CA LEU A 226 36.16 -6.26 -34.28
C LEU A 226 36.75 -7.00 -35.48
N SER A 227 37.80 -7.80 -35.31
CA SER A 227 38.35 -8.64 -36.38
C SER A 227 37.31 -9.66 -36.89
N LYS A 228 36.56 -10.29 -35.98
CA LYS A 228 35.47 -11.21 -36.36
C LYS A 228 34.31 -10.53 -37.10
N LEU A 229 34.11 -9.23 -36.88
CA LEU A 229 33.09 -8.44 -37.56
C LEU A 229 33.57 -7.99 -38.95
N SER A 230 34.84 -7.62 -39.10
CA SER A 230 35.42 -7.32 -40.42
C SER A 230 35.45 -8.54 -41.34
N ASP A 231 35.66 -9.73 -40.77
CA ASP A 231 35.68 -10.99 -41.53
C ASP A 231 34.28 -11.42 -42.04
N LYS A 232 33.19 -10.82 -41.52
CA LYS A 232 31.80 -11.19 -41.82
C LYS A 232 31.08 -10.24 -42.80
N SER A 233 31.79 -9.67 -43.77
CA SER A 233 31.14 -8.91 -44.84
C SER A 233 30.18 -9.79 -45.68
N PRO A 234 29.00 -9.30 -46.09
CA PRO A 234 27.93 -10.12 -46.64
C PRO A 234 28.18 -10.48 -48.11
N LYS A 235 28.41 -11.77 -48.40
CA LYS A 235 28.36 -12.28 -49.79
C LYS A 235 26.91 -12.42 -50.23
N HIS A 236 26.48 -11.56 -51.17
CA HIS A 236 25.18 -11.64 -51.86
C HIS A 236 25.08 -12.98 -52.61
N LYS A 237 24.13 -13.85 -52.25
CA LYS A 237 23.87 -15.11 -52.98
C LYS A 237 22.79 -14.87 -54.03
N GLU A 238 23.16 -14.85 -55.31
CA GLU A 238 22.21 -14.91 -56.42
C GLU A 238 21.58 -16.31 -56.53
N HIS A 239 20.25 -16.38 -56.47
CA HIS A 239 19.49 -17.57 -56.80
C HIS A 239 19.42 -17.73 -58.33
N LYS A 240 20.16 -18.69 -58.90
CA LYS A 240 19.95 -19.15 -60.28
C LYS A 240 18.95 -20.31 -60.30
N SER A 241 17.73 -20.05 -60.76
CA SER A 241 16.80 -21.08 -61.22
C SER A 241 17.10 -21.42 -62.69
N LYS A 242 17.00 -22.71 -63.04
CA LYS A 242 16.69 -23.33 -64.36
C LYS A 242 17.11 -24.80 -64.30
N HIS A 243 16.19 -25.76 -64.23
CA HIS A 243 15.30 -26.33 -65.25
C HIS A 243 15.79 -27.71 -65.74
N LYS A 244 14.87 -28.68 -65.64
CA LYS A 244 14.85 -30.10 -66.07
C LYS A 244 15.75 -30.51 -67.24
N HIS A 245 16.27 -31.75 -67.18
CA HIS A 245 15.94 -32.75 -68.22
C HIS A 245 15.91 -34.17 -67.64
N SER A 246 14.99 -34.97 -68.19
CA SER A 246 14.76 -36.38 -67.91
C SER A 246 15.89 -37.28 -68.42
N LYS A 247 16.04 -38.48 -67.85
CA LYS A 247 15.92 -39.73 -68.63
C LYS A 247 15.82 -40.97 -67.74
N ARG A 248 14.87 -41.81 -68.13
CA ARG A 248 14.64 -43.20 -67.70
C ARG A 248 15.86 -44.07 -67.98
N ARG A 249 16.15 -44.99 -67.07
CA ARG A 249 16.22 -46.42 -67.37
C ARG A 249 15.88 -47.22 -66.13
#